data_AF-A0A915YGY7-F1
#
_entry.id   AF-A0A915YGY7-F1
#
_cell.length_a   1.000
_cell.length_b   1.000
_cell.length_c   1.000
_cell.angle_alpha   90.00
_cell.angle_beta   90.00
_cell.angle_gamma   90.00
#
_symmetry.space_group_name_H-M   'P 1'
#
loop_
_entity.id
_entity.type
_entity.pdbx_description
1 polymer ?
#
loop_
_entity_poly.entity_id
_entity_poly.type
_entity_poly.pdbx_seq_one_letter_code
_entity_poly.pdbx_strand_id
1 'polypeptide(L)'
;MRTLILLLATFYYTQTQAQYIHIPDANFKAELIANNAINTNGDAEIDSAEAKHYQGGIDVGSTFTNSKNIADLTGIEAFDSITSLNCNRNQLTTLDLTHNTLLQNLDCSKNQLTTLNITGLTALNYVTCRENQLTSLDVSACHGLTAVRCSDNLLTTLDLPHNTIGFNEINCSNNQLTALDASNNSNLQVIYCENNQLTTLNIANTVLHTLYCANNQLSSLDVSTHSLLITLSCPNNQIASLDISNNLDLGALVCNHNQLSSLNLSTNTNLLSVNCDTNSLASLDLSAIDSLTFLSCAGNQLSNLDVANHTWISSINCSDNQLTSLDLTTNTALELLICPMNQIVSLDVSGNANLMYLLCAGNALAYLNVANGNNTAFAGMISLFNPNLTCIEVDDVSYATANWSSFVDATASFSTNCPVFNSVDRLSSAAPVMEAFPNPTTENLNLNLDKIYEEVIIKVTNATGTTVWVQKYTNAKELTLNLKTLTTGVYGITVQTQVGTSSLTIIKE
;
A
#
# COMPACT_ATOMS: atom_id res chain seq x y z
N MET A 1 75.67 64.85 27.63
CA MET A 1 75.49 65.46 26.30
C MET A 1 75.15 64.34 25.34
N ARG A 2 73.91 64.34 24.79
CA ARG A 2 73.42 63.72 23.53
C ARG A 2 74.01 62.35 23.14
N THR A 3 73.21 61.32 22.90
CA THR A 3 72.55 61.14 21.59
C THR A 3 71.35 60.21 21.74
N LEU A 4 70.15 60.75 21.45
CA LEU A 4 68.90 60.02 21.33
C LEU A 4 68.87 59.41 19.92
N ILE A 5 68.96 58.09 19.81
CA ILE A 5 68.74 57.38 18.54
C ILE A 5 67.23 57.24 18.36
N LEU A 6 66.66 58.09 17.51
CA LEU A 6 65.26 58.03 17.10
C LEU A 6 65.13 56.89 16.07
N LEU A 7 64.60 55.73 16.49
CA LEU A 7 64.19 54.66 15.58
C LEU A 7 62.82 55.02 15.01
N LEU A 8 62.80 55.62 13.82
CA LEU A 8 61.58 55.81 13.03
C LEU A 8 61.20 54.46 12.39
N ALA A 9 60.32 53.72 13.07
CA ALA A 9 59.65 52.56 12.48
C ALA A 9 58.60 53.06 11.46
N THR A 10 58.89 52.92 10.18
CA THR A 10 57.92 53.10 9.10
C THR A 10 56.91 51.95 9.15
N PHE A 11 55.71 52.22 9.67
CA PHE A 11 54.55 51.35 9.48
C PHE A 11 54.14 51.38 8.00
N TYR A 12 54.41 50.30 7.28
CA TYR A 12 53.77 50.07 5.98
C TYR A 12 52.30 49.73 6.25
N TYR A 13 51.41 50.71 6.08
CA TYR A 13 49.99 50.44 5.93
C TYR A 13 49.77 49.79 4.57
N THR A 14 49.60 48.47 4.52
CA THR A 14 48.98 47.82 3.37
C THR A 14 47.47 48.09 3.48
N GLN A 15 46.95 49.03 2.69
CA GLN A 15 45.52 49.05 2.39
C GLN A 15 45.21 47.77 1.61
N THR A 16 44.62 46.78 2.28
CA THR A 16 43.91 45.71 1.58
C THR A 16 42.65 46.34 0.98
N GLN A 17 42.64 46.54 -0.33
CA GLN A 17 41.43 46.89 -1.06
C GLN A 17 40.43 45.73 -0.90
N ALA A 18 39.17 46.04 -0.62
CA ALA A 18 38.11 45.03 -0.57
C ALA A 18 38.02 44.36 -1.94
N GLN A 19 38.19 43.02 -1.97
CA GLN A 19 38.00 42.24 -3.19
C GLN A 19 36.55 41.75 -3.19
N TYR A 20 35.71 42.45 -3.97
CA TYR A 20 34.31 42.09 -4.15
C TYR A 20 34.18 40.77 -4.89
N ILE A 21 33.22 39.95 -4.45
CA ILE A 21 32.89 38.66 -5.04
C ILE A 21 32.03 38.91 -6.28
N HIS A 22 32.32 38.20 -7.36
CA HIS A 22 31.52 38.29 -8.57
C HIS A 22 30.22 37.49 -8.40
N ILE A 23 29.11 38.21 -8.23
CA ILE A 23 27.76 37.62 -8.11
C ILE A 23 26.90 38.16 -9.26
N PRO A 24 26.80 37.45 -10.41
CA PRO A 24 26.15 37.95 -11.62
C PRO A 24 24.61 37.97 -11.54
N ASP A 25 24.00 37.07 -10.78
CA ASP A 25 22.55 37.03 -10.58
C ASP A 25 22.11 38.11 -9.57
N ALA A 26 21.32 39.06 -10.05
CA ALA A 26 20.86 40.19 -9.24
C ALA A 26 19.94 39.77 -8.08
N ASN A 27 19.15 38.70 -8.26
CA ASN A 27 18.29 38.18 -7.20
C ASN A 27 19.13 37.48 -6.13
N PHE A 28 20.12 36.67 -6.53
CA PHE A 28 21.04 36.04 -5.58
C PHE A 28 21.82 37.08 -4.79
N LYS A 29 22.38 38.09 -5.48
CA LYS A 29 23.08 39.20 -4.83
C LYS A 29 22.19 39.96 -3.85
N ALA A 30 20.93 40.25 -4.22
CA ALA A 30 19.98 40.93 -3.35
C ALA A 30 19.70 40.14 -2.05
N GLU A 31 19.58 38.82 -2.13
CA GLU A 31 19.39 37.95 -0.96
C GLU A 31 20.60 37.94 -0.02
N LEU A 32 21.83 37.92 -0.57
CA LEU A 32 23.04 37.99 0.24
C LEU A 32 23.20 39.35 0.93
N ILE A 33 22.94 40.45 0.20
CA ILE A 33 23.02 41.82 0.73
C ILE A 33 21.99 42.07 1.83
N ALA A 34 20.79 41.47 1.71
CA ALA A 34 19.74 41.60 2.70
C ALA A 34 20.05 40.88 4.02
N ASN A 35 21.03 39.98 4.04
CA ASN A 35 21.44 39.25 5.23
C ASN A 35 22.56 39.99 5.97
N ASN A 36 22.19 40.70 7.05
CA ASN A 36 23.12 41.48 7.88
C ASN A 36 24.23 40.65 8.55
N ALA A 37 24.09 39.31 8.64
CA ALA A 37 25.15 38.45 9.15
C ALA A 37 26.21 38.13 8.07
N ILE A 38 25.85 38.27 6.80
CA ILE A 38 26.75 38.16 5.64
C ILE A 38 27.31 39.55 5.29
N ASN A 39 26.42 40.51 4.99
CA ASN A 39 26.77 41.89 4.66
C ASN A 39 27.01 42.70 5.95
N THR A 40 28.18 42.51 6.56
CA THR A 40 28.52 43.07 7.87
C THR A 40 28.85 44.56 7.81
N ASN A 41 29.29 45.06 6.65
CA ASN A 41 29.60 46.47 6.46
C ASN A 41 28.38 47.29 5.97
N GLY A 42 27.31 46.62 5.52
CA GLY A 42 26.04 47.22 5.10
C GLY A 42 26.10 47.96 3.76
N ASP A 43 27.12 47.68 2.94
CA ASP A 43 27.25 48.26 1.61
C ASP A 43 26.44 47.46 0.56
N ALA A 44 26.58 47.81 -0.72
CA ALA A 44 25.82 47.22 -1.82
C ALA A 44 26.55 46.05 -2.51
N GLU A 45 27.64 45.56 -1.92
CA GLU A 45 28.48 44.50 -2.43
C GLU A 45 28.70 43.44 -1.33
N ILE A 46 29.22 42.26 -1.71
CA ILE A 46 29.74 41.29 -0.75
C ILE A 46 31.23 41.15 -1.03
N ASP A 47 32.06 41.30 0.00
CA ASP A 47 33.50 41.14 -0.12
C ASP A 47 34.01 39.76 0.36
N SER A 48 35.25 39.46 0.00
CA SER A 48 35.88 38.18 0.33
C SER A 48 36.07 37.94 1.83
N ALA A 49 36.17 38.99 2.65
CA ALA A 49 36.30 38.85 4.10
C ALA A 49 34.94 38.51 4.73
N GLU A 50 33.87 39.12 4.23
CA GLU A 50 32.48 38.81 4.63
C GLU A 50 32.11 37.35 4.36
N ALA A 51 32.31 36.88 3.13
CA ALA A 51 31.96 35.50 2.77
C ALA A 51 32.77 34.45 3.54
N LYS A 52 34.08 34.67 3.74
CA LYS A 52 34.95 33.75 4.50
C LYS A 52 34.66 33.74 5.99
N HIS A 53 34.14 34.84 6.55
CA HIS A 53 33.80 34.89 7.97
C HIS A 53 32.48 34.16 8.27
N TYR A 54 31.58 34.09 7.30
CA TYR A 54 30.25 33.53 7.48
C TYR A 54 30.28 31.99 7.58
N GLN A 55 29.81 31.46 8.72
CA GLN A 55 29.75 30.02 9.02
C GLN A 55 28.32 29.48 9.13
N GLY A 56 27.34 30.32 8.84
CA GLY A 56 25.92 30.01 8.97
C GLY A 56 25.35 29.21 7.81
N GLY A 57 24.02 29.20 7.72
CA GLY A 57 23.28 28.64 6.60
C GLY A 57 22.82 29.73 5.65
N ILE A 58 23.02 29.54 4.35
CA ILE A 58 22.49 30.44 3.31
C ILE A 58 21.12 29.91 2.88
N ASP A 59 20.07 30.71 3.09
CA ASP A 59 18.72 30.41 2.63
C ASP A 59 18.26 31.39 1.55
N VAL A 60 18.52 30.99 0.31
CA VAL A 60 18.04 31.65 -0.91
C VAL A 60 16.92 30.84 -1.58
N GLY A 61 16.31 29.94 -0.82
CA GLY A 61 15.13 29.20 -1.22
C GLY A 61 13.84 29.97 -0.95
N SER A 62 12.71 29.30 -1.18
CA SER A 62 11.39 29.84 -0.87
C SER A 62 10.49 28.80 -0.22
N THR A 63 9.81 29.20 0.85
CA THR A 63 8.81 28.39 1.55
C THR A 63 7.39 28.64 1.00
N PHE A 64 7.18 29.70 0.22
CA PHE A 64 5.89 30.11 -0.33
C PHE A 64 5.75 29.76 -1.82
N THR A 65 4.58 30.05 -2.42
CA THR A 65 4.30 29.84 -3.85
C THR A 65 5.14 30.72 -4.79
N ASN A 66 5.92 31.66 -4.26
CA ASN A 66 6.70 32.61 -5.06
C ASN A 66 8.17 32.20 -5.07
N SER A 67 8.70 31.88 -6.26
CA SER A 67 10.13 31.68 -6.48
C SER A 67 10.89 33.01 -6.29
N LYS A 68 12.14 32.94 -5.83
CA LYS A 68 13.06 34.09 -5.83
C LYS A 68 13.67 34.34 -7.24
N ASN A 69 13.35 33.48 -8.20
CA ASN A 69 13.80 33.56 -9.60
C ASN A 69 15.33 33.67 -9.73
N ILE A 70 16.07 32.98 -8.85
CA ILE A 70 17.52 32.89 -8.94
C ILE A 70 17.86 31.81 -9.98
N ALA A 71 18.68 32.16 -10.96
CA ALA A 71 19.10 31.26 -12.04
C ALA A 71 20.58 30.87 -11.93
N ASP A 72 21.39 31.63 -11.20
CA ASP A 72 22.83 31.42 -11.07
C ASP A 72 23.32 31.73 -9.64
N LEU A 73 24.04 30.78 -9.03
CA LEU A 73 24.66 30.92 -7.70
C LEU A 73 26.17 31.21 -7.76
N THR A 74 26.72 31.60 -8.91
CA THR A 74 28.11 32.05 -9.02
C THR A 74 28.42 33.09 -7.93
N GLY A 75 29.52 32.88 -7.22
CA GLY A 75 29.91 33.59 -6.00
C GLY A 75 29.73 32.76 -4.71
N ILE A 76 28.93 31.69 -4.74
CA ILE A 76 28.74 30.78 -3.59
C ILE A 76 30.04 30.07 -3.19
N GLU A 77 30.97 29.88 -4.11
CA GLU A 77 32.28 29.28 -3.89
C GLU A 77 33.16 30.07 -2.91
N ALA A 78 32.88 31.36 -2.71
CA ALA A 78 33.58 32.21 -1.75
C ALA A 78 33.15 31.94 -0.29
N PHE A 79 32.00 31.28 -0.09
CA PHE A 79 31.43 30.92 1.20
C PHE A 79 31.86 29.51 1.62
N ASP A 80 33.16 29.28 1.77
CA ASP A 80 33.76 27.95 2.04
C ASP A 80 33.38 27.33 3.40
N SER A 81 32.87 28.15 4.32
CA SER A 81 32.61 27.78 5.72
C SER A 81 31.14 27.54 6.05
N ILE A 82 30.24 27.62 5.07
CA ILE A 82 28.80 27.40 5.28
C ILE A 82 28.49 25.93 5.57
N THR A 83 27.51 25.72 6.44
CA THR A 83 27.08 24.38 6.89
C THR A 83 25.71 23.98 6.35
N SER A 84 24.97 24.93 5.77
CA SER A 84 23.66 24.68 5.19
C SER A 84 23.46 25.57 3.96
N LEU A 85 22.89 25.00 2.90
CA LEU A 85 22.43 25.74 1.73
C LEU A 85 21.01 25.30 1.39
N ASN A 86 20.07 26.24 1.47
CA ASN A 86 18.76 26.12 0.87
C ASN A 86 18.68 27.05 -0.35
N CYS A 87 18.53 26.46 -1.53
CA CYS A 87 18.35 27.15 -2.80
C CYS A 87 17.14 26.61 -3.56
N ASN A 88 16.16 26.04 -2.84
CA ASN A 88 14.99 25.42 -3.42
C ASN A 88 14.05 26.42 -4.13
N ARG A 89 13.19 25.91 -5.03
CA ARG A 89 12.19 26.71 -5.77
C ARG A 89 12.79 27.88 -6.53
N ASN A 90 13.82 27.60 -7.32
CA ASN A 90 14.52 28.57 -8.16
C ASN A 90 14.59 28.07 -9.61
N GLN A 91 15.43 28.70 -10.42
CA GLN A 91 15.59 28.41 -11.85
C GLN A 91 17.02 27.90 -12.16
N LEU A 92 17.68 27.29 -11.16
CA LEU A 92 19.05 26.82 -11.30
C LEU A 92 19.13 25.69 -12.32
N THR A 93 19.99 25.85 -13.32
CA THR A 93 20.33 24.81 -14.30
C THR A 93 21.64 24.10 -13.96
N THR A 94 22.49 24.77 -13.18
CA THR A 94 23.75 24.25 -12.65
C THR A 94 23.89 24.64 -11.18
N LEU A 95 24.67 23.87 -10.44
CA LEU A 95 24.98 24.12 -9.03
C LEU A 95 26.38 23.57 -8.74
N ASP A 96 27.36 24.45 -8.68
CA ASP A 96 28.74 24.10 -8.29
C ASP A 96 28.92 24.35 -6.79
N LEU A 97 29.21 23.28 -6.04
CA LEU A 97 29.46 23.31 -4.60
C LEU A 97 30.84 22.77 -4.25
N THR A 98 31.75 22.67 -5.22
CA THR A 98 33.08 22.06 -5.04
C THR A 98 33.92 22.67 -3.91
N HIS A 99 33.65 23.93 -3.54
CA HIS A 99 34.34 24.66 -2.48
C HIS A 99 33.59 24.64 -1.13
N ASN A 100 32.32 24.27 -1.09
CA ASN A 100 31.48 24.31 0.12
C ASN A 100 31.55 22.97 0.88
N THR A 101 32.75 22.43 1.10
CA THR A 101 32.98 21.06 1.59
C THR A 101 32.50 20.80 3.03
N LEU A 102 32.18 21.86 3.78
CA LEU A 102 31.64 21.79 5.14
C LEU A 102 30.11 21.72 5.19
N LEU A 103 29.43 21.70 4.03
CA LEU A 103 27.98 21.55 3.95
C LEU A 103 27.50 20.25 4.62
N GLN A 104 26.56 20.43 5.55
CA GLN A 104 25.87 19.36 6.26
C GLN A 104 24.44 19.18 5.76
N ASN A 105 23.81 20.24 5.26
CA ASN A 105 22.45 20.23 4.75
C ASN A 105 22.38 20.92 3.39
N LEU A 106 21.80 20.24 2.41
CA LEU A 106 21.57 20.79 1.08
C LEU A 106 20.11 20.58 0.67
N ASP A 107 19.39 21.68 0.42
CA ASP A 107 18.13 21.68 -0.31
C ASP A 107 18.28 22.45 -1.63
N CYS A 108 18.29 21.71 -2.73
CA CYS A 108 18.29 22.25 -4.09
C CYS A 108 17.03 21.82 -4.89
N SER A 109 15.96 21.45 -4.17
CA SER A 109 14.74 20.92 -4.77
C SER A 109 14.00 21.96 -5.62
N LYS A 110 13.19 21.53 -6.59
CA LYS A 110 12.39 22.41 -7.46
C LYS A 110 13.26 23.41 -8.22
N ASN A 111 14.22 22.88 -8.96
CA ASN A 111 15.09 23.60 -9.88
C ASN A 111 15.08 22.89 -11.24
N GLN A 112 16.03 23.22 -12.12
CA GLN A 112 16.18 22.63 -13.46
C GLN A 112 17.55 21.95 -13.59
N LEU A 113 18.08 21.41 -12.48
CA LEU A 113 19.40 20.77 -12.46
C LEU A 113 19.36 19.47 -13.26
N THR A 114 20.30 19.33 -14.20
CA THR A 114 20.49 18.10 -14.99
C THR A 114 21.58 17.19 -14.40
N THR A 115 22.48 17.77 -13.62
CA THR A 115 23.55 17.10 -12.88
C THR A 115 23.71 17.74 -11.51
N LEU A 116 24.13 16.95 -10.52
CA LEU A 116 24.48 17.43 -9.19
C LEU A 116 25.72 16.68 -8.70
N ASN A 117 26.85 17.36 -8.63
CA ASN A 117 28.09 16.77 -8.11
C ASN A 117 28.25 17.11 -6.63
N ILE A 118 28.04 16.12 -5.76
CA ILE A 118 28.18 16.26 -4.30
C ILE A 118 29.17 15.26 -3.70
N THR A 119 29.96 14.60 -4.54
CA THR A 119 30.95 13.58 -4.12
C THR A 119 32.03 14.15 -3.18
N GLY A 120 32.34 15.45 -3.30
CA GLY A 120 33.26 16.16 -2.41
C GLY A 120 32.63 16.64 -1.09
N LEU A 121 31.32 16.53 -0.92
CA LEU A 121 30.58 17.04 0.24
C LEU A 121 30.42 15.94 1.31
N THR A 122 31.54 15.43 1.82
CA THR A 122 31.58 14.28 2.73
C THR A 122 30.96 14.56 4.11
N ALA A 123 30.72 15.83 4.44
CA ALA A 123 30.07 16.27 5.68
C ALA A 123 28.52 16.27 5.61
N LEU A 124 27.92 15.96 4.45
CA LEU A 124 26.47 15.96 4.28
C LEU A 124 25.79 14.94 5.20
N ASN A 125 24.84 15.44 5.98
CA ASN A 125 23.90 14.67 6.81
C ASN A 125 22.54 14.54 6.13
N TYR A 126 22.15 15.52 5.32
CA TYR A 126 20.87 15.55 4.63
C TYR A 126 21.01 16.20 3.25
N VAL A 127 20.48 15.53 2.23
CA VAL A 127 20.37 16.09 0.88
C VAL A 127 18.96 15.88 0.34
N THR A 128 18.37 16.96 -0.16
CA THR A 128 17.14 16.93 -0.96
C THR A 128 17.38 17.66 -2.28
N CYS A 129 17.13 16.95 -3.37
CA CYS A 129 17.27 17.43 -4.75
C CYS A 129 16.02 17.09 -5.58
N ARG A 130 14.87 16.99 -4.91
CA ARG A 130 13.59 16.60 -5.52
C ARG A 130 13.13 17.56 -6.60
N GLU A 131 12.31 17.10 -7.54
CA GLU A 131 11.74 17.94 -8.60
C GLU A 131 12.85 18.67 -9.38
N ASN A 132 13.76 17.90 -9.97
CA ASN A 132 14.82 18.36 -10.87
C ASN A 132 14.83 17.49 -12.15
N GLN A 133 15.89 17.54 -12.94
CA GLN A 133 16.06 16.76 -14.17
C GLN A 133 17.31 15.87 -14.10
N LEU A 134 17.69 15.43 -12.89
CA LEU A 134 18.89 14.63 -12.67
C LEU A 134 18.74 13.25 -13.33
N THR A 135 19.77 12.79 -14.04
CA THR A 135 19.78 11.47 -14.70
C THR A 135 20.55 10.40 -13.93
N SER A 136 21.41 10.84 -13.01
CA SER A 136 22.17 10.01 -12.06
C SER A 136 22.43 10.82 -10.79
N LEU A 137 22.57 10.12 -9.66
CA LEU A 137 22.97 10.72 -8.40
C LEU A 137 23.91 9.76 -7.66
N ASP A 138 25.10 10.24 -7.32
CA ASP A 138 26.09 9.52 -6.53
C ASP A 138 26.18 10.16 -5.15
N VAL A 139 25.75 9.42 -4.13
CA VAL A 139 25.89 9.78 -2.71
C VAL A 139 26.78 8.80 -1.95
N SER A 140 27.55 7.97 -2.66
CA SER A 140 28.38 6.91 -2.08
C SER A 140 29.45 7.44 -1.10
N ALA A 141 29.98 8.64 -1.38
CA ALA A 141 31.00 9.30 -0.56
C ALA A 141 30.43 10.07 0.66
N CYS A 142 29.11 10.23 0.75
CA CYS A 142 28.46 11.01 1.80
C CYS A 142 28.17 10.12 3.03
N HIS A 143 29.23 9.66 3.70
CA HIS A 143 29.18 8.71 4.82
C HIS A 143 28.44 9.22 6.07
N GLY A 144 28.11 10.51 6.16
CA GLY A 144 27.31 11.10 7.24
C GLY A 144 25.80 11.10 6.97
N LEU A 145 25.36 10.71 5.77
CA LEU A 145 23.96 10.86 5.38
C LEU A 145 23.02 10.08 6.29
N THR A 146 21.99 10.79 6.74
CA THR A 146 20.84 10.22 7.46
C THR A 146 19.67 9.95 6.52
N ALA A 147 19.49 10.81 5.52
CA ALA A 147 18.47 10.65 4.51
C ALA A 147 18.89 11.22 3.15
N VAL A 148 18.42 10.59 2.07
CA VAL A 148 18.52 11.09 0.69
C VAL A 148 17.12 11.21 0.11
N ARG A 149 16.76 12.41 -0.37
CA ARG A 149 15.49 12.69 -1.04
C ARG A 149 15.73 13.20 -2.45
N CYS A 150 15.54 12.33 -3.43
CA CYS A 150 15.82 12.58 -4.84
C CYS A 150 14.61 12.24 -5.74
N SER A 151 13.40 12.25 -5.17
CA SER A 151 12.17 12.00 -5.91
C SER A 151 11.95 12.98 -7.07
N ASP A 152 11.14 12.59 -8.04
CA ASP A 152 10.72 13.46 -9.16
C ASP A 152 11.93 13.97 -9.95
N ASN A 153 12.72 13.02 -10.45
CA ASN A 153 13.87 13.23 -11.31
C ASN A 153 13.81 12.25 -12.50
N LEU A 154 14.91 12.11 -13.23
CA LEU A 154 15.07 11.18 -14.35
C LEU A 154 16.15 10.13 -14.03
N LEU A 155 16.34 9.79 -12.74
CA LEU A 155 17.43 8.94 -12.29
C LEU A 155 17.29 7.54 -12.90
N THR A 156 18.34 7.09 -13.58
CA THR A 156 18.47 5.70 -14.06
C THR A 156 19.33 4.86 -13.13
N THR A 157 20.19 5.51 -12.35
CA THR A 157 21.02 4.92 -11.29
C THR A 157 21.01 5.80 -10.04
N LEU A 158 21.17 5.16 -8.88
CA LEU A 158 21.33 5.81 -7.58
C LEU A 158 22.36 5.01 -6.77
N ASP A 159 23.52 5.60 -6.53
CA ASP A 159 24.59 4.97 -5.75
C ASP A 159 24.52 5.45 -4.30
N LEU A 160 24.19 4.53 -3.38
CA LEU A 160 23.96 4.80 -1.97
C LEU A 160 25.27 4.79 -1.15
N PRO A 161 25.34 5.49 0.00
CA PRO A 161 26.49 5.39 0.89
C PRO A 161 26.60 3.98 1.49
N HIS A 162 27.82 3.51 1.74
CA HIS A 162 28.05 2.21 2.38
C HIS A 162 28.23 2.35 3.90
N ASN A 163 27.60 1.47 4.68
CA ASN A 163 27.84 1.30 6.14
C ASN A 163 27.65 2.56 7.01
N THR A 164 26.76 3.46 6.62
CA THR A 164 26.45 4.65 7.43
C THR A 164 25.52 4.30 8.59
N ILE A 165 25.97 4.52 9.83
CA ILE A 165 25.21 4.20 11.06
C ILE A 165 23.89 4.97 11.15
N GLY A 166 23.84 6.19 10.60
CA GLY A 166 22.67 7.08 10.68
C GLY A 166 21.70 7.00 9.50
N PHE A 167 22.03 6.26 8.43
CA PHE A 167 21.26 6.29 7.18
C PHE A 167 19.96 5.49 7.31
N ASN A 168 18.85 6.21 7.47
CA ASN A 168 17.56 5.64 7.87
C ASN A 168 16.44 5.81 6.83
N GLU A 169 16.57 6.75 5.89
CA GLU A 169 15.51 7.05 4.93
C GLU A 169 16.07 7.23 3.51
N ILE A 170 15.43 6.55 2.56
CA ILE A 170 15.59 6.82 1.12
C ILE A 170 14.23 7.20 0.55
N ASN A 171 14.18 8.32 -0.16
CA ASN A 171 13.10 8.62 -1.08
C ASN A 171 13.65 8.87 -2.49
N CYS A 172 13.44 7.88 -3.36
CA CYS A 172 13.82 7.90 -4.77
C CYS A 172 12.61 7.67 -5.69
N SER A 173 11.39 7.90 -5.19
CA SER A 173 10.16 7.71 -5.97
C SER A 173 10.09 8.62 -7.21
N ASN A 174 9.30 8.24 -8.21
CA ASN A 174 9.12 9.01 -9.46
C ASN A 174 10.46 9.24 -10.18
N ASN A 175 11.12 8.15 -10.56
CA ASN A 175 12.37 8.14 -11.31
C ASN A 175 12.31 7.05 -12.41
N GLN A 176 13.46 6.69 -12.99
CA GLN A 176 13.58 5.67 -14.02
C GLN A 176 14.53 4.54 -13.60
N LEU A 177 14.64 4.27 -12.30
CA LEU A 177 15.54 3.25 -11.76
C LEU A 177 15.07 1.87 -12.23
N THR A 178 16.00 1.04 -12.71
CA THR A 178 15.74 -0.35 -13.12
C THR A 178 16.12 -1.36 -12.04
N ALA A 179 16.97 -0.94 -11.10
CA ALA A 179 17.38 -1.68 -9.93
C ALA A 179 17.64 -0.72 -8.77
N LEU A 180 17.44 -1.19 -7.54
CA LEU A 180 17.86 -0.52 -6.32
C LEU A 180 18.53 -1.53 -5.40
N ASP A 181 19.78 -1.28 -5.06
CA ASP A 181 20.54 -2.09 -4.11
C ASP A 181 20.80 -1.31 -2.83
N ALA A 182 20.07 -1.67 -1.78
CA ALA A 182 20.20 -1.15 -0.43
C ALA A 182 20.70 -2.22 0.56
N SER A 183 21.31 -3.31 0.06
CA SER A 183 21.73 -4.45 0.89
C SER A 183 22.83 -4.11 1.91
N ASN A 184 23.65 -3.09 1.62
CA ASN A 184 24.72 -2.63 2.51
C ASN A 184 24.27 -1.54 3.51
N ASN A 185 22.97 -1.24 3.55
CA ASN A 185 22.41 -0.16 4.35
C ASN A 185 21.58 -0.71 5.51
N SER A 186 22.25 -1.39 6.45
CA SER A 186 21.64 -2.16 7.56
C SER A 186 20.94 -1.34 8.66
N ASN A 187 20.81 -0.01 8.50
CA ASN A 187 20.05 0.85 9.40
C ASN A 187 18.84 1.55 8.73
N LEU A 188 18.52 1.23 7.47
CA LEU A 188 17.37 1.83 6.78
C LEU A 188 16.06 1.45 7.46
N GLN A 189 15.27 2.43 7.86
CA GLN A 189 13.97 2.19 8.48
C GLN A 189 12.84 2.42 7.48
N VAL A 190 13.07 3.27 6.48
CA VAL A 190 12.05 3.74 5.54
C VAL A 190 12.61 3.78 4.12
N ILE A 191 11.91 3.13 3.19
CA ILE A 191 12.23 3.16 1.76
C ILE A 191 10.99 3.54 0.96
N TYR A 192 11.08 4.65 0.23
CA TYR A 192 10.16 5.04 -0.83
C TYR A 192 10.87 4.92 -2.19
N CYS A 193 10.41 3.99 -3.01
CA CYS A 193 10.94 3.74 -4.36
C CYS A 193 9.82 3.52 -5.39
N GLU A 194 8.65 4.09 -5.13
CA GLU A 194 7.46 3.96 -5.96
C GLU A 194 7.64 4.66 -7.32
N ASN A 195 6.89 4.23 -8.34
CA ASN A 195 6.91 4.84 -9.68
C ASN A 195 8.33 4.87 -10.27
N ASN A 196 8.91 3.68 -10.42
CA ASN A 196 10.19 3.44 -11.09
C ASN A 196 10.00 2.31 -12.12
N GLN A 197 11.10 1.74 -12.61
CA GLN A 197 11.11 0.59 -13.51
C GLN A 197 11.82 -0.59 -12.85
N LEU A 198 11.75 -0.70 -11.50
CA LEU A 198 12.52 -1.68 -10.75
C LEU A 198 12.10 -3.10 -11.14
N THR A 199 13.07 -3.86 -11.63
CA THR A 199 12.96 -5.32 -11.84
C THR A 199 13.57 -6.08 -10.67
N THR A 200 14.50 -5.44 -9.95
CA THR A 200 15.17 -5.98 -8.77
C THR A 200 15.22 -4.94 -7.65
N LEU A 201 14.84 -5.35 -6.45
CA LEU A 201 14.94 -4.58 -5.23
C LEU A 201 15.68 -5.42 -4.19
N ASN A 202 16.94 -5.08 -3.93
CA ASN A 202 17.78 -5.82 -2.99
C ASN A 202 17.84 -5.07 -1.65
N ILE A 203 17.18 -5.62 -0.64
CA ILE A 203 17.14 -5.06 0.71
C ILE A 203 17.48 -6.18 1.69
N ALA A 204 18.50 -5.98 2.51
CA ALA A 204 18.94 -6.96 3.52
C ALA A 204 18.80 -6.41 4.95
N ASN A 205 17.98 -5.38 5.12
CA ASN A 205 17.97 -4.55 6.30
C ASN A 205 16.98 -5.07 7.35
N THR A 206 17.45 -5.48 8.52
CA THR A 206 16.60 -6.10 9.55
C THR A 206 15.77 -5.12 10.39
N VAL A 207 15.98 -3.80 10.25
CA VAL A 207 15.30 -2.74 11.02
C VAL A 207 14.28 -1.94 10.19
N LEU A 208 13.86 -2.47 9.04
CA LEU A 208 12.94 -1.78 8.15
C LEU A 208 11.52 -1.84 8.74
N HIS A 209 10.89 -0.68 8.90
CA HIS A 209 9.51 -0.58 9.40
C HIS A 209 8.53 -0.21 8.29
N THR A 210 9.01 0.44 7.22
CA THR A 210 8.17 0.95 6.13
C THR A 210 8.81 0.69 4.77
N LEU A 211 8.08 0.00 3.90
CA LEU A 211 8.45 -0.22 2.50
C LEU A 211 7.32 0.19 1.55
N TYR A 212 7.59 1.18 0.70
CA TYR A 212 6.75 1.59 -0.42
C TYR A 212 7.49 1.36 -1.74
N CYS A 213 7.03 0.39 -2.53
CA CYS A 213 7.63 -0.02 -3.81
C CYS A 213 6.58 -0.20 -4.93
N ALA A 214 5.46 0.53 -4.82
CA ALA A 214 4.38 0.56 -5.80
C ALA A 214 4.83 0.95 -7.21
N ASN A 215 4.08 0.51 -8.24
CA ASN A 215 4.26 0.92 -9.63
C ASN A 215 5.69 0.68 -10.13
N ASN A 216 6.08 -0.59 -10.12
CA ASN A 216 7.38 -1.08 -10.59
C ASN A 216 7.17 -2.33 -11.46
N GLN A 217 8.23 -3.08 -11.74
CA GLN A 217 8.21 -4.30 -12.56
C GLN A 217 8.72 -5.50 -11.75
N LEU A 218 8.53 -5.49 -10.43
CA LEU A 218 9.01 -6.55 -9.55
C LEU A 218 8.21 -7.83 -9.79
N SER A 219 8.91 -8.92 -10.15
CA SER A 219 8.32 -10.26 -10.26
C SER A 219 8.37 -11.05 -8.95
N SER A 220 9.24 -10.62 -8.04
CA SER A 220 9.40 -11.18 -6.69
C SER A 220 9.78 -10.08 -5.72
N LEU A 221 9.38 -10.26 -4.45
CA LEU A 221 9.76 -9.37 -3.37
C LEU A 221 10.08 -10.22 -2.14
N ASP A 222 11.34 -10.18 -1.69
CA ASP A 222 11.77 -10.88 -0.47
C ASP A 222 11.72 -9.93 0.72
N VAL A 223 10.81 -10.21 1.66
CA VAL A 223 10.66 -9.48 2.93
C VAL A 223 10.95 -10.36 4.15
N SER A 224 11.52 -11.55 3.94
CA SER A 224 11.69 -12.59 4.96
C SER A 224 12.58 -12.17 6.14
N THR A 225 13.50 -11.24 5.93
CA THR A 225 14.42 -10.71 6.96
C THR A 225 13.91 -9.47 7.69
N HIS A 226 12.73 -8.95 7.33
CA HIS A 226 12.23 -7.65 7.78
C HIS A 226 11.17 -7.82 8.88
N SER A 227 11.54 -8.44 10.01
CA SER A 227 10.57 -8.81 11.06
C SER A 227 9.88 -7.63 11.75
N LEU A 228 10.49 -6.43 11.69
CA LEU A 228 9.95 -5.19 12.26
C LEU A 228 9.08 -4.39 11.27
N LEU A 229 8.74 -4.96 10.11
CA LEU A 229 7.94 -4.28 9.09
C LEU A 229 6.52 -4.05 9.59
N ILE A 230 6.11 -2.78 9.67
CA ILE A 230 4.78 -2.33 10.10
C ILE A 230 3.89 -2.07 8.87
N THR A 231 4.48 -1.51 7.81
CA THR A 231 3.76 -1.17 6.57
C THR A 231 4.49 -1.73 5.36
N LEU A 232 3.78 -2.54 4.58
CA LEU A 232 4.22 -3.04 3.28
C LEU A 232 3.26 -2.59 2.17
N SER A 233 3.75 -1.76 1.26
CA SER A 233 3.03 -1.36 0.05
C SER A 233 3.82 -1.73 -1.20
N CYS A 234 3.30 -2.67 -1.97
CA CYS A 234 3.87 -3.17 -3.23
C CYS A 234 2.88 -3.26 -4.41
N PRO A 235 1.86 -2.37 -4.54
CA PRO A 235 0.87 -2.51 -5.58
C PRO A 235 1.40 -2.22 -6.99
N ASN A 236 0.68 -2.67 -8.02
CA ASN A 236 1.06 -2.48 -9.42
C ASN A 236 2.48 -3.00 -9.72
N ASN A 237 2.68 -4.28 -9.45
CA ASN A 237 3.89 -5.03 -9.79
C ASN A 237 3.49 -6.32 -10.53
N GLN A 238 4.43 -7.26 -10.67
CA GLN A 238 4.22 -8.56 -11.31
C GLN A 238 4.47 -9.70 -10.32
N ILE A 239 4.23 -9.47 -9.03
CA ILE A 239 4.55 -10.42 -7.96
C ILE A 239 3.57 -11.59 -8.02
N ALA A 240 4.10 -12.80 -8.25
CA ALA A 240 3.29 -14.02 -8.32
C ALA A 240 3.13 -14.73 -6.96
N SER A 241 4.07 -14.53 -6.04
CA SER A 241 4.05 -15.07 -4.68
C SER A 241 4.64 -14.06 -3.71
N LEU A 242 3.98 -13.87 -2.58
CA LEU A 242 4.43 -12.99 -1.52
C LEU A 242 4.42 -13.75 -0.20
N ASP A 243 5.61 -13.99 0.36
CA ASP A 243 5.76 -14.60 1.68
C ASP A 243 5.99 -13.51 2.72
N ILE A 244 5.06 -13.40 3.67
CA ILE A 244 5.09 -12.45 4.78
C ILE A 244 5.08 -13.15 6.14
N SER A 245 5.44 -14.44 6.19
CA SER A 245 5.32 -15.24 7.42
C SER A 245 6.17 -14.72 8.59
N ASN A 246 7.25 -13.99 8.29
CA ASN A 246 8.17 -13.43 9.28
C ASN A 246 7.84 -11.98 9.68
N ASN A 247 6.89 -11.32 9.01
CA ASN A 247 6.52 -9.93 9.28
C ASN A 247 5.40 -9.87 10.32
N LEU A 248 5.70 -10.29 11.56
CA LEU A 248 4.71 -10.49 12.63
C LEU A 248 4.09 -9.17 13.14
N ASP A 249 4.81 -8.06 13.01
CA ASP A 249 4.36 -6.73 13.43
C ASP A 249 3.61 -5.96 12.31
N LEU A 250 3.32 -6.62 11.18
CA LEU A 250 2.69 -5.99 10.03
C LEU A 250 1.27 -5.52 10.37
N GLY A 251 1.05 -4.20 10.34
CA GLY A 251 -0.24 -3.57 10.60
C GLY A 251 -1.00 -3.20 9.33
N ALA A 252 -0.29 -2.96 8.22
CA ALA A 252 -0.90 -2.62 6.93
C ALA A 252 -0.21 -3.35 5.77
N LEU A 253 -1.02 -4.07 4.98
CA LEU A 253 -0.59 -4.73 3.75
C LEU A 253 -1.35 -4.19 2.54
N VAL A 254 -0.62 -3.65 1.57
CA VAL A 254 -1.15 -3.20 0.28
C VAL A 254 -0.38 -3.92 -0.84
N CYS A 255 -1.04 -4.87 -1.49
CA CYS A 255 -0.45 -5.74 -2.52
C CYS A 255 -1.36 -5.86 -3.77
N ASN A 256 -2.24 -4.89 -3.99
CA ASN A 256 -3.17 -4.91 -5.11
C ASN A 256 -2.50 -4.76 -6.49
N HIS A 257 -3.17 -5.20 -7.55
CA HIS A 257 -2.64 -5.21 -8.92
C HIS A 257 -1.30 -5.97 -9.00
N ASN A 258 -1.32 -7.23 -8.58
CA ASN A 258 -0.22 -8.19 -8.72
C ASN A 258 -0.75 -9.47 -9.39
N GLN A 259 0.02 -10.56 -9.31
CA GLN A 259 -0.32 -11.84 -9.92
C GLN A 259 -0.46 -12.94 -8.85
N LEU A 260 -0.84 -12.57 -7.62
CA LEU A 260 -0.92 -13.51 -6.50
C LEU A 260 -2.06 -14.51 -6.72
N SER A 261 -1.74 -15.80 -6.75
CA SER A 261 -2.74 -16.88 -6.75
C SER A 261 -3.16 -17.32 -5.34
N SER A 262 -2.35 -17.00 -4.34
CA SER A 262 -2.59 -17.28 -2.93
C SER A 262 -1.94 -16.22 -2.06
N LEU A 263 -2.55 -15.95 -0.91
CA LEU A 263 -2.03 -15.04 0.11
C LEU A 263 -2.25 -15.66 1.49
N ASN A 264 -1.17 -16.04 2.17
CA ASN A 264 -1.23 -16.61 3.51
C ASN A 264 -1.04 -15.51 4.54
N LEU A 265 -2.05 -15.28 5.38
CA LEU A 265 -2.05 -14.26 6.44
C LEU A 265 -2.04 -14.84 7.86
N SER A 266 -1.85 -16.16 8.00
CA SER A 266 -2.03 -16.89 9.27
C SER A 266 -1.10 -16.47 10.41
N THR A 267 0.02 -15.82 10.10
CA THR A 267 1.00 -15.33 11.09
C THR A 267 0.89 -13.84 11.38
N ASN A 268 0.14 -13.08 10.56
CA ASN A 268 0.10 -11.63 10.60
C ASN A 268 -1.08 -11.13 11.44
N THR A 269 -1.14 -11.56 12.70
CA THR A 269 -2.29 -11.35 13.61
C THR A 269 -2.53 -9.88 13.97
N ASN A 270 -1.53 -9.01 13.75
CA ASN A 270 -1.59 -7.57 14.04
C ASN A 270 -2.13 -6.72 12.87
N LEU A 271 -2.53 -7.34 11.76
CA LEU A 271 -3.07 -6.61 10.61
C LEU A 271 -4.35 -5.84 10.98
N LEU A 272 -4.36 -4.55 10.64
CA LEU A 272 -5.51 -3.66 10.75
C LEU A 272 -6.12 -3.35 9.38
N SER A 273 -5.31 -3.44 8.31
CA SER A 273 -5.69 -3.10 6.95
C SER A 273 -5.07 -4.06 5.94
N VAL A 274 -5.91 -4.62 5.08
CA VAL A 274 -5.51 -5.48 3.96
C VAL A 274 -6.12 -4.96 2.68
N ASN A 275 -5.28 -4.64 1.70
CA ASN A 275 -5.67 -4.42 0.31
C ASN A 275 -4.94 -5.41 -0.61
N CYS A 276 -5.68 -6.37 -1.16
CA CYS A 276 -5.21 -7.37 -2.10
C CYS A 276 -6.04 -7.36 -3.42
N ASP A 277 -6.62 -6.21 -3.77
CA ASP A 277 -7.43 -6.06 -4.98
C ASP A 277 -6.68 -6.49 -6.25
N THR A 278 -7.42 -6.92 -7.28
CA THR A 278 -6.91 -7.24 -8.62
C THR A 278 -5.70 -8.18 -8.56
N ASN A 279 -5.96 -9.39 -8.07
CA ASN A 279 -5.03 -10.51 -8.06
C ASN A 279 -5.74 -11.73 -8.68
N SER A 280 -5.32 -12.95 -8.38
CA SER A 280 -5.96 -14.18 -8.81
C SER A 280 -6.26 -15.11 -7.64
N LEU A 281 -6.63 -14.53 -6.49
CA LEU A 281 -6.93 -15.27 -5.26
C LEU A 281 -8.23 -16.05 -5.42
N ALA A 282 -8.18 -17.38 -5.24
CA ALA A 282 -9.38 -18.23 -5.19
C ALA A 282 -9.98 -18.32 -3.78
N SER A 283 -9.17 -18.05 -2.76
CA SER A 283 -9.58 -18.04 -1.35
C SER A 283 -8.77 -16.99 -0.58
N LEU A 284 -9.37 -16.47 0.48
CA LEU A 284 -8.70 -15.56 1.42
C LEU A 284 -9.11 -15.96 2.84
N ASP A 285 -8.14 -16.42 3.63
CA ASP A 285 -8.35 -16.77 5.03
C ASP A 285 -7.95 -15.61 5.94
N LEU A 286 -8.91 -15.10 6.70
CA LEU A 286 -8.77 -13.98 7.63
C LEU A 286 -8.89 -14.42 9.10
N SER A 287 -8.97 -15.73 9.37
CA SER A 287 -9.31 -16.28 10.68
C SER A 287 -8.28 -15.99 11.79
N ALA A 288 -7.03 -15.70 11.42
CA ALA A 288 -5.97 -15.33 12.35
C ALA A 288 -5.93 -13.82 12.70
N ILE A 289 -6.76 -13.00 12.05
CA ILE A 289 -6.70 -11.54 12.15
C ILE A 289 -7.92 -11.02 12.94
N ASP A 290 -7.74 -10.78 14.24
CA ASP A 290 -8.85 -10.35 15.11
C ASP A 290 -9.17 -8.84 14.98
N SER A 291 -8.18 -8.03 14.56
CA SER A 291 -8.23 -6.57 14.64
C SER A 291 -8.50 -5.86 13.31
N LEU A 292 -8.99 -6.57 12.30
CA LEU A 292 -9.16 -6.02 10.96
C LEU A 292 -10.22 -4.89 10.93
N THR A 293 -9.83 -3.73 10.39
CA THR A 293 -10.70 -2.55 10.25
C THR A 293 -11.03 -2.23 8.80
N PHE A 294 -10.11 -2.55 7.88
CA PHE A 294 -10.25 -2.31 6.44
C PHE A 294 -9.90 -3.57 5.64
N LEU A 295 -10.80 -3.98 4.75
CA LEU A 295 -10.56 -5.05 3.80
C LEU A 295 -10.93 -4.61 2.38
N SER A 296 -9.98 -4.74 1.46
CA SER A 296 -10.22 -4.67 0.03
C SER A 296 -9.63 -5.91 -0.64
N CYS A 297 -10.49 -6.70 -1.27
CA CYS A 297 -10.14 -7.93 -2.00
C CYS A 297 -10.85 -8.00 -3.36
N ALA A 298 -11.18 -6.84 -3.93
CA ALA A 298 -11.91 -6.73 -5.19
C ALA A 298 -11.16 -7.32 -6.39
N GLY A 299 -11.84 -7.75 -7.45
CA GLY A 299 -11.18 -8.23 -8.67
C GLY A 299 -10.34 -9.49 -8.43
N ASN A 300 -10.91 -10.46 -7.72
CA ASN A 300 -10.30 -11.76 -7.45
C ASN A 300 -11.26 -12.88 -7.92
N GLN A 301 -11.01 -14.12 -7.49
CA GLN A 301 -11.82 -15.29 -7.85
C GLN A 301 -12.46 -15.93 -6.60
N LEU A 302 -12.74 -15.11 -5.59
CA LEU A 302 -13.28 -15.59 -4.31
C LEU A 302 -14.71 -16.08 -4.48
N SER A 303 -14.98 -17.34 -4.12
CA SER A 303 -16.33 -17.91 -4.07
C SER A 303 -16.98 -17.78 -2.68
N ASN A 304 -16.18 -17.54 -1.65
CA ASN A 304 -16.62 -17.31 -0.29
C ASN A 304 -15.73 -16.24 0.37
N LEU A 305 -16.31 -15.49 1.31
CA LEU A 305 -15.60 -14.53 2.13
C LEU A 305 -16.19 -14.58 3.55
N ASP A 306 -15.41 -15.09 4.49
CA ASP A 306 -15.81 -15.13 5.90
C ASP A 306 -15.27 -13.90 6.64
N VAL A 307 -16.20 -13.05 7.09
CA VAL A 307 -15.94 -11.86 7.91
C VAL A 307 -16.70 -11.90 9.24
N ALA A 308 -17.27 -13.06 9.61
CA ALA A 308 -18.20 -13.17 10.73
C ALA A 308 -17.53 -12.91 12.09
N ASN A 309 -16.20 -13.00 12.19
CA ASN A 309 -15.48 -12.72 13.44
C ASN A 309 -14.86 -11.31 13.49
N HIS A 310 -14.99 -10.51 12.43
CA HIS A 310 -14.33 -9.20 12.30
C HIS A 310 -15.26 -8.06 12.74
N THR A 311 -15.53 -7.96 14.03
CA THR A 311 -16.53 -6.99 14.57
C THR A 311 -16.11 -5.53 14.46
N TRP A 312 -14.82 -5.24 14.25
CA TRP A 312 -14.28 -3.88 14.10
C TRP A 312 -14.13 -3.44 12.65
N ILE A 313 -14.50 -4.27 11.68
CA ILE A 313 -14.39 -3.90 10.26
C ILE A 313 -15.36 -2.76 9.95
N SER A 314 -14.82 -1.65 9.45
CA SER A 314 -15.59 -0.45 9.09
C SER A 314 -15.76 -0.31 7.57
N SER A 315 -14.88 -0.93 6.78
CA SER A 315 -14.92 -0.87 5.32
C SER A 315 -14.60 -2.21 4.70
N ILE A 316 -15.51 -2.69 3.85
CA ILE A 316 -15.35 -3.90 3.03
C ILE A 316 -15.52 -3.54 1.56
N ASN A 317 -14.53 -3.87 0.75
CA ASN A 317 -14.65 -3.95 -0.70
C ASN A 317 -14.33 -5.38 -1.18
N CYS A 318 -15.33 -6.09 -1.67
CA CYS A 318 -15.23 -7.44 -2.21
C CYS A 318 -15.80 -7.53 -3.63
N SER A 319 -15.83 -6.40 -4.33
CA SER A 319 -16.39 -6.31 -5.69
C SER A 319 -15.68 -7.20 -6.71
N ASP A 320 -16.35 -7.54 -7.81
CA ASP A 320 -15.77 -8.32 -8.91
C ASP A 320 -15.14 -9.64 -8.44
N ASN A 321 -15.99 -10.50 -7.86
CA ASN A 321 -15.64 -11.82 -7.33
C ASN A 321 -16.76 -12.81 -7.71
N GLN A 322 -16.77 -14.00 -7.09
CA GLN A 322 -17.74 -15.07 -7.36
C GLN A 322 -18.60 -15.38 -6.11
N LEU A 323 -18.78 -14.41 -5.21
CA LEU A 323 -19.49 -14.61 -3.95
C LEU A 323 -20.99 -14.85 -4.20
N THR A 324 -21.54 -15.90 -3.58
CA THR A 324 -22.99 -16.20 -3.65
C THR A 324 -23.76 -15.77 -2.42
N SER A 325 -23.05 -15.50 -1.32
CA SER A 325 -23.57 -15.00 -0.06
C SER A 325 -22.52 -14.14 0.63
N LEU A 326 -22.97 -13.24 1.49
CA LEU A 326 -22.12 -12.45 2.37
C LEU A 326 -22.86 -12.26 3.69
N ASP A 327 -22.35 -12.85 4.76
CA ASP A 327 -22.88 -12.69 6.12
C ASP A 327 -22.20 -11.49 6.79
N LEU A 328 -23.02 -10.51 7.19
CA LEU A 328 -22.56 -9.26 7.80
C LEU A 328 -23.15 -9.05 9.20
N THR A 329 -23.77 -10.07 9.78
CA THR A 329 -24.57 -9.98 11.01
C THR A 329 -23.78 -9.49 12.22
N THR A 330 -22.47 -9.74 12.26
CA THR A 330 -21.58 -9.35 13.37
C THR A 330 -20.76 -8.10 13.10
N ASN A 331 -20.73 -7.61 11.85
CA ASN A 331 -19.92 -6.46 11.44
C ASN A 331 -20.62 -5.13 11.80
N THR A 332 -20.95 -4.93 13.07
CA THR A 332 -21.75 -3.78 13.53
C THR A 332 -21.04 -2.43 13.38
N ALA A 333 -19.71 -2.43 13.21
CA ALA A 333 -18.91 -1.24 12.94
C ALA A 333 -18.89 -0.82 11.45
N LEU A 334 -19.51 -1.58 10.55
CA LEU A 334 -19.45 -1.37 9.10
C LEU A 334 -20.08 -0.04 8.69
N GLU A 335 -19.30 0.82 8.02
CA GLU A 335 -19.68 2.14 7.49
C GLU A 335 -19.75 2.15 5.96
N LEU A 336 -18.90 1.35 5.30
CA LEU A 336 -18.79 1.25 3.84
C LEU A 336 -18.82 -0.21 3.38
N LEU A 337 -19.80 -0.55 2.54
CA LEU A 337 -19.85 -1.84 1.85
C LEU A 337 -19.86 -1.66 0.33
N ILE A 338 -18.86 -2.23 -0.33
CA ILE A 338 -18.72 -2.30 -1.78
C ILE A 338 -18.64 -3.76 -2.20
N CYS A 339 -19.76 -4.33 -2.64
CA CYS A 339 -19.86 -5.68 -3.18
C CYS A 339 -20.46 -5.80 -4.61
N PRO A 340 -20.30 -4.83 -5.55
CA PRO A 340 -20.79 -5.03 -6.92
C PRO A 340 -20.15 -6.21 -7.65
N MET A 341 -20.77 -6.65 -8.74
CA MET A 341 -20.23 -7.64 -9.67
C MET A 341 -19.88 -8.97 -8.96
N ASN A 342 -20.88 -9.55 -8.31
CA ASN A 342 -20.79 -10.84 -7.64
C ASN A 342 -22.02 -11.68 -8.01
N GLN A 343 -22.29 -12.77 -7.29
CA GLN A 343 -23.44 -13.66 -7.50
C GLN A 343 -24.34 -13.72 -6.25
N ILE A 344 -24.32 -12.67 -5.42
CA ILE A 344 -25.03 -12.65 -4.14
C ILE A 344 -26.54 -12.69 -4.40
N VAL A 345 -27.23 -13.63 -3.75
CA VAL A 345 -28.69 -13.84 -3.94
C VAL A 345 -29.53 -13.09 -2.89
N SER A 346 -28.99 -12.93 -1.69
CA SER A 346 -29.64 -12.17 -0.63
C SER A 346 -28.62 -11.39 0.16
N LEU A 347 -28.92 -10.12 0.43
CA LEU A 347 -28.08 -9.27 1.25
C LEU A 347 -28.93 -8.65 2.38
N ASP A 348 -28.49 -8.86 3.61
CA ASP A 348 -29.15 -8.37 4.82
C ASP A 348 -28.17 -7.51 5.60
N VAL A 349 -28.39 -6.21 5.60
CA VAL A 349 -27.58 -5.23 6.36
C VAL A 349 -28.37 -4.55 7.48
N SER A 350 -29.49 -5.16 7.91
CA SER A 350 -30.34 -4.63 8.98
C SER A 350 -29.61 -4.49 10.33
N GLY A 351 -28.58 -5.31 10.57
CA GLY A 351 -27.73 -5.25 11.76
C GLY A 351 -26.62 -4.17 11.69
N ASN A 352 -26.35 -3.59 10.52
CA ASN A 352 -25.23 -2.67 10.31
C ASN A 352 -25.69 -1.20 10.44
N ALA A 353 -26.04 -0.79 11.66
CA ALA A 353 -26.63 0.54 11.93
C ALA A 353 -25.69 1.73 11.61
N ASN A 354 -24.38 1.50 11.51
CA ASN A 354 -23.41 2.54 11.12
C ASN A 354 -23.21 2.68 9.61
N LEU A 355 -23.86 1.83 8.79
CA LEU A 355 -23.64 1.81 7.34
C LEU A 355 -24.07 3.16 6.74
N MET A 356 -23.15 3.80 6.03
CA MET A 356 -23.33 5.10 5.36
C MET A 356 -23.33 4.98 3.83
N TYR A 357 -22.71 3.92 3.30
CA TYR A 357 -22.59 3.75 1.86
C TYR A 357 -22.67 2.27 1.47
N LEU A 358 -23.58 1.97 0.56
CA LEU A 358 -23.84 0.62 0.06
C LEU A 358 -23.83 0.58 -1.47
N LEU A 359 -22.86 -0.15 -2.03
CA LEU A 359 -22.82 -0.51 -3.44
C LEU A 359 -22.97 -2.03 -3.57
N CYS A 360 -24.07 -2.50 -4.14
CA CYS A 360 -24.34 -3.94 -4.36
C CYS A 360 -24.86 -4.24 -5.77
N ALA A 361 -24.52 -3.37 -6.73
CA ALA A 361 -24.96 -3.47 -8.11
C ALA A 361 -24.39 -4.71 -8.85
N GLY A 362 -25.10 -5.26 -9.83
CA GLY A 362 -24.59 -6.37 -10.65
C GLY A 362 -24.41 -7.66 -9.85
N ASN A 363 -25.42 -8.00 -9.04
CA ASN A 363 -25.50 -9.26 -8.30
C ASN A 363 -26.70 -10.09 -8.81
N ALA A 364 -27.00 -11.19 -8.12
CA ALA A 364 -28.18 -12.00 -8.37
C ALA A 364 -29.28 -11.75 -7.32
N LEU A 365 -29.32 -10.55 -6.71
CA LEU A 365 -30.16 -10.28 -5.54
C LEU A 365 -31.64 -10.54 -5.86
N ALA A 366 -32.27 -11.37 -5.04
CA ALA A 366 -33.72 -11.54 -4.97
C ALA A 366 -34.31 -10.90 -3.70
N TYR A 367 -33.46 -10.63 -2.71
CA TYR A 367 -33.82 -9.97 -1.45
C TYR A 367 -32.70 -9.01 -1.02
N LEU A 368 -33.10 -7.81 -0.63
CA LEU A 368 -32.21 -6.80 -0.06
C LEU A 368 -32.89 -6.16 1.16
N ASN A 369 -32.28 -6.30 2.33
CA ASN A 369 -32.72 -5.63 3.55
C ASN A 369 -31.74 -4.54 3.95
N VAL A 370 -32.19 -3.29 3.82
CA VAL A 370 -31.45 -2.11 4.27
C VAL A 370 -32.14 -1.40 5.44
N ALA A 371 -33.18 -1.97 6.05
CA ALA A 371 -33.89 -1.40 7.19
C ALA A 371 -33.04 -1.51 8.47
N ASN A 372 -32.01 -0.68 8.56
CA ASN A 372 -31.00 -0.67 9.63
C ASN A 372 -31.14 0.51 10.61
N GLY A 373 -32.26 1.24 10.54
CA GLY A 373 -32.50 2.44 11.33
C GLY A 373 -31.69 3.66 10.91
N ASN A 374 -30.91 3.57 9.82
CA ASN A 374 -29.95 4.60 9.40
C ASN A 374 -30.15 5.06 7.94
N ASN A 375 -31.28 4.73 7.30
CA ASN A 375 -31.53 5.05 5.88
C ASN A 375 -31.31 6.54 5.53
N THR A 376 -31.64 7.46 6.42
CA THR A 376 -31.50 8.90 6.16
C THR A 376 -30.05 9.41 6.20
N ALA A 377 -29.13 8.61 6.77
CA ALA A 377 -27.71 8.92 6.82
C ALA A 377 -26.92 8.31 5.66
N PHE A 378 -27.55 7.50 4.80
CA PHE A 378 -26.87 6.96 3.63
C PHE A 378 -26.47 8.09 2.68
N ALA A 379 -25.17 8.27 2.47
CA ALA A 379 -24.64 9.15 1.44
C ALA A 379 -24.78 8.51 0.03
N GLY A 380 -24.96 7.19 -0.06
CA GLY A 380 -25.25 6.49 -1.30
C GLY A 380 -25.73 5.05 -1.11
N MET A 381 -26.75 4.68 -1.88
CA MET A 381 -27.28 3.32 -2.01
C MET A 381 -27.44 3.01 -3.49
N ILE A 382 -26.73 2.00 -4.00
CA ILE A 382 -26.83 1.56 -5.40
C ILE A 382 -26.99 0.05 -5.43
N SER A 383 -28.10 -0.41 -5.99
CA SER A 383 -28.43 -1.83 -6.19
C SER A 383 -28.89 -2.15 -7.63
N LEU A 384 -28.52 -1.31 -8.60
CA LEU A 384 -28.79 -1.54 -10.03
C LEU A 384 -28.26 -2.88 -10.54
N PHE A 385 -28.82 -3.38 -11.64
CA PHE A 385 -28.38 -4.60 -12.32
C PHE A 385 -28.55 -5.87 -11.47
N ASN A 386 -29.63 -5.94 -10.69
CA ASN A 386 -30.14 -7.08 -9.95
C ASN A 386 -31.55 -7.46 -10.47
N PRO A 387 -31.67 -8.10 -11.65
CA PRO A 387 -32.95 -8.30 -12.32
C PRO A 387 -33.96 -9.19 -11.55
N ASN A 388 -33.49 -9.95 -10.55
CA ASN A 388 -34.34 -10.78 -9.68
C ASN A 388 -34.89 -10.01 -8.47
N LEU A 389 -34.42 -8.77 -8.23
CA LEU A 389 -34.78 -7.99 -7.06
C LEU A 389 -36.14 -7.35 -7.29
N THR A 390 -37.13 -7.79 -6.53
CA THR A 390 -38.52 -7.27 -6.61
C THR A 390 -38.89 -6.41 -5.41
N CYS A 391 -38.20 -6.59 -4.28
CA CYS A 391 -38.48 -5.87 -3.05
C CYS A 391 -37.19 -5.51 -2.30
N ILE A 392 -37.12 -4.26 -1.87
CA ILE A 392 -36.05 -3.73 -1.01
C ILE A 392 -36.71 -3.29 0.30
N GLU A 393 -36.28 -3.91 1.39
CA GLU A 393 -36.79 -3.61 2.73
C GLU A 393 -36.07 -2.38 3.29
N VAL A 394 -36.83 -1.36 3.68
CA VAL A 394 -36.34 -0.02 4.07
C VAL A 394 -37.01 0.48 5.36
N ASP A 395 -36.39 1.43 6.05
CA ASP A 395 -36.95 2.08 7.25
C ASP A 395 -38.14 3.00 6.90
N ASP A 396 -38.01 3.78 5.81
CA ASP A 396 -39.00 4.75 5.34
C ASP A 396 -39.12 4.71 3.81
N VAL A 397 -40.26 4.20 3.33
CA VAL A 397 -40.58 4.07 1.89
C VAL A 397 -40.63 5.43 1.19
N SER A 398 -41.11 6.48 1.86
CA SER A 398 -41.22 7.81 1.26
C SER A 398 -39.83 8.40 1.03
N TYR A 399 -38.94 8.27 2.02
CA TYR A 399 -37.55 8.69 1.90
C TYR A 399 -36.82 7.91 0.80
N ALA A 400 -36.91 6.58 0.83
CA ALA A 400 -36.27 5.71 -0.15
C ALA A 400 -36.74 6.02 -1.58
N THR A 401 -38.04 6.21 -1.78
CA THR A 401 -38.60 6.57 -3.09
C THR A 401 -38.06 7.92 -3.58
N ALA A 402 -37.96 8.92 -2.71
CA ALA A 402 -37.49 10.25 -3.09
C ALA A 402 -35.99 10.29 -3.43
N ASN A 403 -35.17 9.46 -2.79
CA ASN A 403 -33.71 9.56 -2.87
C ASN A 403 -33.04 8.43 -3.67
N TRP A 404 -33.65 7.26 -3.76
CA TRP A 404 -33.00 6.04 -4.28
C TRP A 404 -33.61 5.46 -5.55
N SER A 405 -34.78 5.94 -5.99
CA SER A 405 -35.48 5.37 -7.17
C SER A 405 -34.65 5.34 -8.46
N SER A 406 -33.65 6.21 -8.61
CA SER A 406 -32.74 6.24 -9.77
C SER A 406 -31.58 5.24 -9.68
N PHE A 407 -31.41 4.57 -8.53
CA PHE A 407 -30.25 3.72 -8.21
C PHE A 407 -30.64 2.28 -7.89
N VAL A 408 -31.87 1.89 -8.23
CA VAL A 408 -32.43 0.54 -8.10
C VAL A 408 -33.04 0.11 -9.43
N ASP A 409 -33.16 -1.19 -9.66
CA ASP A 409 -33.81 -1.68 -10.88
C ASP A 409 -35.29 -1.33 -10.93
N ALA A 410 -35.83 -1.13 -12.13
CA ALA A 410 -37.25 -0.84 -12.32
C ALA A 410 -38.20 -1.95 -11.83
N THR A 411 -37.69 -3.16 -11.62
CA THR A 411 -38.43 -4.30 -11.04
C THR A 411 -38.53 -4.24 -9.53
N ALA A 412 -37.66 -3.47 -8.86
CA ALA A 412 -37.59 -3.38 -7.42
C ALA A 412 -38.57 -2.33 -6.88
N SER A 413 -39.23 -2.66 -5.77
CA SER A 413 -40.09 -1.75 -5.02
C SER A 413 -39.61 -1.62 -3.57
N PHE A 414 -39.81 -0.44 -2.98
CA PHE A 414 -39.50 -0.22 -1.56
C PHE A 414 -40.68 -0.62 -0.68
N SER A 415 -40.41 -1.32 0.41
CA SER A 415 -41.41 -1.70 1.42
C SER A 415 -40.78 -1.67 2.82
N THR A 416 -41.57 -1.38 3.85
CA THR A 416 -41.14 -1.61 5.25
C THR A 416 -41.33 -3.06 5.70
N ASN A 417 -41.88 -3.90 4.83
CA ASN A 417 -42.11 -5.32 5.07
C ASN A 417 -42.12 -6.01 3.70
N CYS A 418 -40.95 -6.47 3.26
CA CYS A 418 -40.89 -7.28 2.06
C CYS A 418 -41.53 -8.65 2.33
N PRO A 419 -42.30 -9.22 1.38
CA PRO A 419 -42.79 -10.57 1.52
C PRO A 419 -41.60 -11.46 1.85
N VAL A 420 -41.67 -12.15 2.99
CA VAL A 420 -40.59 -13.03 3.43
C VAL A 420 -40.27 -13.95 2.25
N PHE A 421 -39.09 -13.78 1.67
CA PHE A 421 -38.52 -14.82 0.82
C PHE A 421 -38.40 -16.01 1.76
N ASN A 422 -39.35 -16.96 1.64
CA ASN A 422 -39.55 -17.99 2.64
C ASN A 422 -38.18 -18.53 3.05
N SER A 423 -37.90 -18.49 4.35
CA SER A 423 -36.64 -18.92 4.95
C SER A 423 -36.30 -20.39 4.74
N VAL A 424 -37.12 -21.12 3.97
CA VAL A 424 -36.80 -22.44 3.39
C VAL A 424 -35.79 -22.32 2.24
N ASP A 425 -35.67 -21.14 1.60
CA ASP A 425 -34.54 -20.79 0.72
C ASP A 425 -33.39 -20.09 1.48
N ARG A 426 -33.55 -19.81 2.80
CA ARG A 426 -32.47 -19.30 3.68
C ARG A 426 -31.63 -20.41 4.33
N LEU A 427 -31.51 -21.60 3.72
CA LEU A 427 -30.59 -22.66 4.18
C LEU A 427 -29.68 -23.12 3.03
N SER A 428 -28.50 -22.50 3.00
CA SER A 428 -27.29 -22.82 2.23
C SER A 428 -27.40 -23.03 0.72
N SER A 429 -26.92 -22.05 -0.04
CA SER A 429 -26.28 -22.33 -1.33
C SER A 429 -24.81 -22.73 -1.17
N ALA A 430 -24.28 -22.84 0.05
CA ALA A 430 -23.06 -23.61 0.28
C ALA A 430 -23.43 -25.10 0.19
N ALA A 431 -23.08 -25.73 -0.92
CA ALA A 431 -23.07 -27.19 -1.01
C ALA A 431 -22.33 -27.74 0.24
N PRO A 432 -22.82 -28.81 0.90
CA PRO A 432 -22.20 -29.34 2.13
C PRO A 432 -20.69 -29.52 1.92
N VAL A 433 -19.86 -28.81 2.69
CA VAL A 433 -18.41 -28.97 2.57
C VAL A 433 -18.07 -30.34 3.13
N MET A 434 -17.43 -31.16 2.30
CA MET A 434 -17.13 -32.54 2.64
C MET A 434 -15.70 -32.92 2.28
N GLU A 435 -15.03 -33.61 3.20
CA GLU A 435 -13.75 -34.26 2.96
C GLU A 435 -13.94 -35.77 2.90
N ALA A 436 -13.22 -36.44 2.00
CA ALA A 436 -13.28 -37.89 1.85
C ALA A 436 -11.89 -38.52 1.99
N PHE A 437 -11.73 -39.43 2.96
CA PHE A 437 -10.45 -40.09 3.21
C PHE A 437 -10.61 -41.55 3.71
N PRO A 438 -9.69 -42.45 3.33
CA PRO A 438 -8.63 -42.25 2.36
C PRO A 438 -9.19 -42.22 0.92
N ASN A 439 -8.59 -41.41 0.04
CA ASN A 439 -8.85 -41.43 -1.40
C ASN A 439 -7.48 -41.44 -2.11
N PRO A 440 -7.01 -42.57 -2.69
CA PRO A 440 -7.75 -43.80 -2.98
C PRO A 440 -8.17 -44.63 -1.75
N THR A 441 -9.23 -45.45 -1.88
CA THR A 441 -9.71 -46.38 -0.85
C THR A 441 -9.74 -47.82 -1.35
N THR A 442 -9.52 -48.80 -0.46
CA THR A 442 -9.61 -50.25 -0.76
C THR A 442 -10.87 -50.91 -0.21
N GLU A 443 -11.54 -50.32 0.80
CA GLU A 443 -12.74 -50.90 1.41
C GLU A 443 -13.63 -49.82 2.01
N ASN A 444 -13.11 -49.04 2.96
CA ASN A 444 -13.89 -48.03 3.67
C ASN A 444 -13.48 -46.61 3.23
N LEU A 445 -14.47 -45.74 3.01
CA LEU A 445 -14.29 -44.32 2.79
C LEU A 445 -14.95 -43.55 3.92
N ASN A 446 -14.18 -42.75 4.67
CA ASN A 446 -14.76 -41.83 5.64
C ASN A 446 -15.11 -40.52 4.94
N LEU A 447 -16.29 -40.00 5.23
CA LEU A 447 -16.74 -38.68 4.85
C LEU A 447 -16.89 -37.84 6.11
N ASN A 448 -16.24 -36.68 6.14
CA ASN A 448 -16.40 -35.69 7.19
C ASN A 448 -17.14 -34.49 6.63
N LEU A 449 -18.29 -34.17 7.22
CA LEU A 449 -19.12 -33.03 6.89
C LEU A 449 -18.76 -31.86 7.83
N ASP A 450 -18.83 -30.64 7.32
CA ASP A 450 -18.60 -29.40 8.07
C ASP A 450 -19.42 -29.29 9.37
N LYS A 451 -20.65 -29.82 9.36
CA LYS A 451 -21.55 -29.84 10.52
C LYS A 451 -22.45 -31.07 10.54
N ILE A 452 -23.26 -31.18 11.60
CA ILE A 452 -24.27 -32.22 11.72
C ILE A 452 -25.45 -31.89 10.80
N TYR A 453 -25.86 -32.85 9.99
CA TYR A 453 -27.04 -32.77 9.12
C TYR A 453 -28.13 -33.74 9.57
N GLU A 454 -29.36 -33.25 9.65
CA GLU A 454 -30.53 -34.05 10.07
C GLU A 454 -30.83 -35.18 9.09
N GLU A 455 -30.63 -34.94 7.80
CA GLU A 455 -30.84 -35.91 6.73
C GLU A 455 -29.68 -35.85 5.73
N VAL A 456 -29.02 -36.99 5.51
CA VAL A 456 -27.92 -37.13 4.53
C VAL A 456 -28.19 -38.34 3.64
N ILE A 457 -28.28 -38.12 2.33
CA ILE A 457 -28.42 -39.15 1.31
C ILE A 457 -27.13 -39.21 0.51
N ILE A 458 -26.46 -40.34 0.54
CA ILE A 458 -25.25 -40.58 -0.22
C ILE A 458 -25.59 -41.44 -1.43
N LYS A 459 -25.16 -41.01 -2.60
CA LYS A 459 -25.25 -41.74 -3.87
C LYS A 459 -23.85 -41.97 -4.41
N VAL A 460 -23.52 -43.20 -4.76
CA VAL A 460 -22.30 -43.54 -5.49
C VAL A 460 -22.66 -43.84 -6.94
N THR A 461 -22.05 -43.15 -7.89
CA THR A 461 -22.20 -43.36 -9.33
C THR A 461 -20.91 -43.93 -9.91
N ASN A 462 -21.03 -44.85 -10.86
CA ASN A 462 -19.88 -45.32 -11.63
C ASN A 462 -19.47 -44.30 -12.72
N ALA A 463 -18.39 -44.57 -13.45
CA ALA A 463 -17.89 -43.71 -14.52
C ALA A 463 -18.88 -43.46 -15.67
N THR A 464 -19.95 -44.26 -15.82
CA THR A 464 -21.02 -44.04 -16.82
C THR A 464 -22.19 -43.23 -16.25
N GLY A 465 -22.07 -42.68 -15.03
CA GLY A 465 -23.10 -41.90 -14.36
C GLY A 465 -24.25 -42.72 -13.77
N THR A 466 -24.14 -44.05 -13.77
CA THR A 466 -25.16 -44.94 -13.21
C THR A 466 -24.97 -45.08 -11.70
N THR A 467 -26.02 -44.85 -10.92
CA THR A 467 -26.00 -45.05 -9.47
C THR A 467 -25.85 -46.53 -9.12
N VAL A 468 -24.78 -46.87 -8.42
CA VAL A 468 -24.44 -48.24 -8.00
C VAL A 468 -24.67 -48.48 -6.52
N TRP A 469 -24.79 -47.42 -5.71
CA TRP A 469 -25.03 -47.51 -4.27
C TRP A 469 -25.77 -46.27 -3.76
N VAL A 470 -26.69 -46.45 -2.82
CA VAL A 470 -27.41 -45.35 -2.15
C VAL A 470 -27.65 -45.71 -0.69
N GLN A 471 -27.43 -44.77 0.21
CA GLN A 471 -27.76 -44.92 1.63
C GLN A 471 -28.22 -43.59 2.23
N LYS A 472 -29.20 -43.67 3.14
CA LYS A 472 -29.69 -42.53 3.91
C LYS A 472 -29.22 -42.64 5.37
N TYR A 473 -28.85 -41.50 5.93
CA TYR A 473 -28.42 -41.31 7.32
C TYR A 473 -29.19 -40.15 7.95
N THR A 474 -29.23 -40.14 9.28
CA THR A 474 -29.87 -39.08 10.07
C THR A 474 -28.93 -38.59 11.16
N ASN A 475 -28.90 -37.28 11.41
CA ASN A 475 -28.05 -36.64 12.41
C ASN A 475 -26.56 -37.00 12.26
N ALA A 476 -26.04 -36.86 11.04
CA ALA A 476 -24.70 -37.29 10.68
C ALA A 476 -23.75 -36.10 10.44
N LYS A 477 -22.53 -36.21 10.98
CA LYS A 477 -21.39 -35.35 10.65
C LYS A 477 -20.25 -36.17 10.04
N GLU A 478 -19.95 -37.31 10.65
CA GLU A 478 -18.94 -38.25 10.18
C GLU A 478 -19.60 -39.56 9.76
N LEU A 479 -19.23 -40.07 8.58
CA LEU A 479 -19.83 -41.25 7.97
C LEU A 479 -18.74 -42.16 7.43
N THR A 480 -18.87 -43.46 7.66
CA THR A 480 -17.99 -44.47 7.03
C THR A 480 -18.79 -45.27 6.01
N LEU A 481 -18.41 -45.19 4.75
CA LEU A 481 -19.01 -45.96 3.65
C LEU A 481 -18.22 -47.24 3.44
N ASN A 482 -18.91 -48.39 3.47
CA ASN A 482 -18.32 -49.66 3.05
C ASN A 482 -18.52 -49.86 1.55
N LEU A 483 -17.43 -49.75 0.80
CA LEU A 483 -17.37 -49.87 -0.65
C LEU A 483 -16.76 -51.21 -1.11
N LYS A 484 -16.67 -52.21 -0.23
CA LYS A 484 -16.05 -53.53 -0.50
C LYS A 484 -16.63 -54.23 -1.74
N THR A 485 -17.92 -54.04 -1.99
CA THR A 485 -18.66 -54.69 -3.08
C THR A 485 -18.50 -54.00 -4.43
N LEU A 486 -17.89 -52.81 -4.47
CA LEU A 486 -17.59 -52.09 -5.71
C LEU A 486 -16.29 -52.62 -6.33
N THR A 487 -16.28 -52.74 -7.66
CA THR A 487 -15.08 -53.08 -8.43
C THR A 487 -14.04 -51.95 -8.38
N THR A 488 -12.78 -52.27 -8.68
CA THR A 488 -11.73 -51.26 -8.88
C THR A 488 -12.16 -50.26 -9.97
N GLY A 489 -12.03 -48.95 -9.71
CA GLY A 489 -12.44 -47.91 -10.66
C GLY A 489 -12.67 -46.53 -10.05
N VAL A 490 -13.10 -45.59 -10.90
CA VAL A 490 -13.44 -44.21 -10.51
C VAL A 490 -14.94 -44.11 -10.25
N TYR A 491 -15.30 -43.50 -9.12
CA TYR A 491 -16.68 -43.33 -8.71
C TYR A 491 -16.97 -41.87 -8.33
N GLY A 492 -18.16 -41.39 -8.68
CA GLY A 492 -18.71 -40.14 -8.16
C GLY A 492 -19.43 -40.40 -6.85
N ILE A 493 -19.15 -39.61 -5.81
CA ILE A 493 -19.90 -39.59 -4.57
C ILE A 493 -20.70 -38.29 -4.54
N THR A 494 -22.02 -38.41 -4.45
CA THR A 494 -22.94 -37.29 -4.29
C THR A 494 -23.56 -37.36 -2.90
N VAL A 495 -23.38 -36.29 -2.11
CA VAL A 495 -23.99 -36.13 -0.79
C VAL A 495 -25.11 -35.11 -0.92
N GLN A 496 -26.34 -35.53 -0.68
CA GLN A 496 -27.52 -34.67 -0.66
C GLN A 496 -27.98 -34.51 0.79
N THR A 497 -28.14 -33.28 1.24
CA THR A 497 -28.61 -32.96 2.59
C THR A 497 -29.89 -32.13 2.50
N GLN A 498 -30.48 -31.82 3.66
CA GLN A 498 -31.62 -30.90 3.73
C GLN A 498 -31.27 -29.46 3.31
N VAL A 499 -29.99 -29.16 3.05
CA VAL A 499 -29.53 -27.81 2.73
C VAL A 499 -28.83 -27.72 1.35
N GLY A 500 -28.43 -28.83 0.72
CA GLY A 500 -27.77 -28.78 -0.60
C GLY A 500 -27.24 -30.11 -1.10
N THR A 501 -26.57 -30.10 -2.27
CA THR A 501 -25.91 -31.30 -2.82
C THR A 501 -24.45 -30.99 -3.16
N SER A 502 -23.53 -31.79 -2.62
CA SER A 502 -22.11 -31.77 -2.98
C SER A 502 -21.72 -33.03 -3.73
N SER A 503 -20.70 -32.96 -4.59
CA SER A 503 -20.14 -34.14 -5.24
C SER A 503 -18.61 -34.12 -5.24
N LEU A 504 -18.00 -35.29 -5.12
CA LEU A 504 -16.56 -35.49 -5.28
C LEU A 504 -16.29 -36.79 -6.04
N THR A 505 -15.07 -36.93 -6.55
CA THR A 505 -14.63 -38.14 -7.23
C THR A 505 -13.67 -38.92 -6.35
N ILE A 506 -13.87 -40.23 -6.26
CA ILE A 506 -12.97 -41.14 -5.54
C ILE A 506 -12.39 -42.22 -6.46
N ILE A 507 -11.27 -42.79 -6.04
CA ILE A 507 -10.65 -43.96 -6.64
C ILE A 507 -10.80 -45.15 -5.69
N LYS A 508 -11.43 -46.23 -6.17
CA LYS A 508 -11.49 -47.53 -5.49
C LYS A 508 -10.41 -48.43 -6.09
N GLU A 509 -9.47 -48.87 -5.26
CA GLU A 509 -8.43 -49.84 -5.63
C GLU A 509 -8.87 -51.29 -5.46
#